data_AF-A0A0F3MHE1-F1
#
_entry.id   AF-A0A0F3MHE1-F1
#
_cell.length_a   1.000
_cell.length_b   1.000
_cell.length_c   1.000
_cell.angle_alpha   90.00
_cell.angle_beta   90.00
_cell.angle_gamma   90.00
#
_symmetry.space_group_name_H-M   'P 1'
#
loop_
_entity.id
_entity.type
_entity.pdbx_description
1 polymer ?
#
loop_
_entity_poly.entity_id
_entity_poly.type
_entity_poly.pdbx_seq_one_letter_code
_entity_poly.pdbx_strand_id
1 'polypeptide(L)' 'MFAVIKTGSRQYRVAKDSIIKIEKIDGEPGSTVEFKEVLMIGEYSKPSFIGTPIVKGLLLQLKY' A
#
# COMPACT_ATOMS: atom_id res chain seq x y z
N MET A 1 5.75 -11.14 0.64
CA MET A 1 4.44 -10.52 0.36
C MET A 1 4.65 -9.05 0.03
N PHE A 2 4.00 -8.55 -1.00
CA PHE A 2 4.01 -7.14 -1.38
C PHE A 2 2.57 -6.70 -1.69
N ALA A 3 2.30 -5.41 -1.60
CA ALA A 3 1.07 -4.79 -2.03
C ALA A 3 1.36 -3.66 -3.03
N VAL A 4 0.40 -3.35 -3.88
CA VAL A 4 0.42 -2.18 -4.74
C VAL A 4 -0.65 -1.24 -4.22
N ILE A 5 -0.23 -0.07 -3.76
CA ILE A 5 -1.13 0.97 -3.25
C ILE A 5 -1.16 2.14 -4.21
N LYS A 6 -2.28 2.85 -4.24
CA LYS A 6 -2.39 4.14 -4.90
C LYS A 6 -2.40 5.24 -3.84
N THR A 7 -1.60 6.27 -4.06
CA THR A 7 -1.64 7.50 -3.28
C THR A 7 -1.44 8.69 -4.20
N GLY A 8 -2.32 9.69 -4.06
CA GLY A 8 -2.43 10.78 -5.03
C GLY A 8 -2.70 10.26 -6.44
N SER A 9 -1.89 10.69 -7.41
CA SER A 9 -1.99 10.28 -8.82
C SER A 9 -1.09 9.11 -9.20
N ARG A 10 -0.35 8.52 -8.24
CA ARG A 10 0.70 7.51 -8.51
C ARG A 10 0.42 6.19 -7.80
N GLN A 11 0.94 5.10 -8.36
CA GLN A 11 0.88 3.77 -7.79
C GLN A 11 2.28 3.35 -7.30
N TYR A 12 2.33 2.72 -6.13
CA TYR A 12 3.58 2.32 -5.48
C TYR A 12 3.51 0.87 -5.05
N ARG A 13 4.60 0.13 -5.28
CA ARG A 13 4.78 -1.22 -4.74
C ARG A 13 5.43 -1.13 -3.37
N VAL A 14 4.78 -1.69 -2.36
CA VAL A 14 5.23 -1.74 -0.97
C VAL A 14 5.39 -3.18 -0.53
N ALA A 15 6.42 -3.46 0.24
CA ALA A 15 6.56 -4.72 0.94
C ALA A 15 6.89 -4.43 2.41
N LYS A 16 6.86 -5.47 3.23
CA LYS A 16 7.28 -5.36 4.63
C LYS A 16 8.69 -4.76 4.69
N ASP A 17 8.88 -3.79 5.59
CA ASP A 17 10.15 -3.08 5.83
C ASP A 17 10.69 -2.27 4.62
N SER A 18 9.89 -2.09 3.57
CA SER A 18 10.29 -1.29 2.41
C SER A 18 10.07 0.19 2.65
N ILE A 19 11.08 1.00 2.34
CA ILE A 19 11.01 2.46 2.37
C ILE A 19 10.64 2.94 0.97
N ILE A 20 9.55 3.71 0.85
CA ILE A 20 9.12 4.31 -0.41
C ILE A 20 9.02 5.83 -0.26
N LYS A 21 9.39 6.56 -1.32
CA LYS A 21 9.21 8.00 -1.38
C LYS A 21 7.92 8.30 -2.12
N ILE A 22 6.98 8.92 -1.42
CA ILE A 22 5.67 9.32 -1.95
C ILE A 22 5.51 10.83 -1.87
N GLU A 23 4.40 11.32 -2.42
CA GLU A 23 4.00 12.72 -2.30
C GLU A 23 3.59 13.04 -0.85
N LYS A 24 3.28 14.31 -0.59
CA LYS A 24 2.90 14.75 0.76
C LYS A 24 1.63 14.02 1.21
N ILE A 25 1.70 13.42 2.39
CA ILE A 25 0.58 12.73 3.04
C ILE A 25 0.20 13.47 4.32
N ASP A 26 -1.06 13.36 4.71
CA ASP A 26 -1.52 13.85 6.01
C ASP A 26 -1.07 12.88 7.11
N GLY A 27 -0.16 13.33 7.96
CA GLY A 27 0.42 12.53 9.04
C GLY A 27 1.65 13.21 9.65
N GLU A 28 1.95 12.90 10.90
CA GLU A 28 3.16 13.38 11.59
C GLU A 28 4.32 12.38 11.44
N PRO A 29 5.59 12.83 11.37
CA PRO A 29 6.73 11.92 11.35
C PRO A 29 6.68 10.96 12.55
N GLY A 30 6.82 9.67 12.30
CA GLY A 30 6.69 8.61 13.31
C GLY A 30 5.28 8.07 13.51
N SER A 31 4.25 8.69 12.91
CA SER A 31 2.87 8.19 12.98
C SER A 31 2.60 7.06 11.99
N THR A 32 1.57 6.26 12.28
CA THR A 32 1.09 5.22 11.35
C THR A 32 0.02 5.81 10.45
N VAL A 33 0.25 5.76 9.14
CA VAL A 33 -0.68 6.20 8.11
C VAL A 33 -1.36 5.00 7.46
N GLU A 34 -2.68 5.07 7.33
CA GLU A 34 -3.49 3.99 6.76
C GLU A 34 -3.85 4.26 5.29
N PHE A 35 -3.51 3.31 4.42
CA PHE A 35 -3.85 3.34 3.00
C PHE A 35 -4.99 2.35 2.73
N LYS A 36 -6.13 2.90 2.28
CA LYS A 36 -7.33 2.15 1.88
C LYS A 36 -7.34 1.76 0.39
N GLU A 37 -6.62 2.51 -0.43
CA GLU A 37 -6.54 2.27 -1.88
C GLU A 37 -5.47 1.23 -2.21
N VAL A 38 -5.74 -0.03 -1.86
CA VAL A 38 -4.87 -1.16 -2.23
C VAL A 38 -5.40 -1.81 -3.50
N LEU A 39 -4.58 -1.81 -4.54
CA LEU A 39 -4.92 -2.32 -5.87
C LEU A 39 -4.63 -3.81 -6.01
N MET A 40 -3.55 -4.28 -5.38
CA MET A 40 -3.07 -5.66 -5.54
C MET A 40 -2.28 -6.10 -4.30
N ILE A 41 -2.33 -7.40 -4.01
CA ILE A 41 -1.44 -8.07 -3.06
C ILE A 41 -0.82 -9.27 -3.77
N GLY A 42 0.50 -9.38 -3.74
CA GLY A 42 1.24 -10.48 -4.33
C GLY A 42 2.13 -11.19 -3.32
N GLU A 43 2.28 -12.49 -3.49
CA GLU A 43 3.22 -13.31 -2.74
C GLU A 43 3.89 -14.28 -3.72
N TYR A 44 5.22 -14.44 -3.62
CA TYR A 44 6.01 -15.20 -4.59
C TYR A 44 5.54 -16.66 -4.77
N SER A 45 4.86 -17.23 -3.77
CA SER A 45 4.43 -18.63 -3.74
C SER A 45 2.91 -18.82 -3.75
N LYS A 46 2.12 -17.76 -3.93
CA LYS A 46 0.64 -17.82 -3.92
C LYS A 46 0.03 -17.00 -5.05
N PRO A 47 -1.21 -17.33 -5.48
CA PRO A 47 -1.94 -16.48 -6.41
C PRO A 47 -2.08 -15.07 -5.83
N SER A 48 -1.78 -14.07 -6.67
CA SER A 48 -1.93 -12.67 -6.32
C SER A 48 -3.40 -12.25 -6.31
N PHE A 49 -3.79 -11.49 -5.30
CA PHE A 49 -5.11 -10.88 -5.18
C PHE A 49 -5.11 -9.55 -5.90
N ILE A 50 -5.87 -9.44 -6.99
CA ILE A 50 -6.03 -8.21 -7.77
C ILE A 50 -7.42 -7.66 -7.49
N GLY A 51 -7.49 -6.41 -7.06
CA GLY A 51 -8.74 -5.71 -6.82
C GLY A 51 -9.32 -5.15 -8.12
N THR A 52 -10.63 -5.24 -8.28
CA THR A 52 -11.36 -4.62 -9.38
C THR A 52 -12.41 -3.66 -8.80
N PRO A 53 -12.10 -2.35 -8.59
CA PRO A 53 -10.86 -1.61 -8.85
C PRO A 53 -9.87 -1.56 -7.67
N ILE A 54 -10.31 -1.91 -6.46
CA ILE A 54 -9.50 -2.01 -5.23
C ILE A 54 -9.82 -3.30 -4.50
N VAL A 55 -8.87 -3.81 -3.72
CA VAL A 55 -9.07 -4.97 -2.84
C VAL A 55 -9.91 -4.52 -1.64
N LYS A 56 -11.20 -4.87 -1.64
CA LYS A 56 -12.12 -4.51 -0.54
C LYS A 56 -11.69 -5.19 0.77
N GLY A 57 -11.78 -4.44 1.86
CA GLY A 57 -11.50 -4.94 3.21
C GLY A 57 -10.01 -4.99 3.58
N LEU A 58 -9.13 -4.40 2.76
CA LEU A 58 -7.71 -4.30 3.08
C LEU A 58 -7.37 -2.90 3.62
N LEU A 59 -6.64 -2.88 4.73
CA LEU A 59 -6.05 -1.68 5.31
C LEU A 59 -4.54 -1.91 5.37
N LEU A 60 -3.78 -1.05 4.69
CA LEU A 60 -2.33 -1.11 4.75
C LEU A 60 -1.80 0.00 5.67
N GLN A 61 -1.04 -0.37 6.67
CA GLN A 61 -0.44 0.56 7.62
C GLN A 61 1.03 0.77 7.28
N LEU A 62 1.43 2.02 7.06
CA LEU A 62 2.82 2.43 6.86
C LEU A 62 3.21 3.39 7.98
N LYS A 63 4.46 3.30 8.44
CA LYS A 63 5.00 4.28 9.38
C LYS A 63 5.64 5.43 8.59
N TYR A 64 5.22 6.67 8.88
CA TYR A 64 5.79 7.87 8.28
C TYR A 64 7.13 8.24 8.94
#